data_AF-A0A1Y5T4L4-F1
#
_entry.id   AF-A0A1Y5T4L4-F1
#
_cell.length_a   1.000
_cell.length_b   1.000
_cell.length_c   1.000
_cell.angle_alpha   90.00
_cell.angle_beta   90.00
_cell.angle_gamma   90.00
#
_symmetry.space_group_name_H-M   'P 1'
#
loop_
_entity.id
_entity.type
_entity.pdbx_description
1 polymer ?
#
loop_
_entity_poly.entity_id
_entity_poly.type
_entity_poly.pdbx_seq_one_letter_code
_entity_poly.pdbx_strand_id
1 'polypeptide(L)'
;MARQDDVLATVSASAPRRFFAMGVLGALGVLLIYIAFSSPPASVGWQIFLIAFGAFSVWAAVVLGKATRHVVELTREELRESSGRVLCRVEDITDVSRGVFAMKPSNGFLLRVKGGGPRAWAPGLWWRVAGRVGVGGVTAASQAKMMSEIIAAMLAERAGASGANAFTEALMAARNAPSPQADAEPDPDMPVDERITAGLLGWLSMRDPDDWHEVALNYDFARSVEPLRWMLAQPSCDRATVATLFWRAMSEQAESAVSDAILSAIAGQLVAGGYGRAEIAFAGHSEADRAEVEARAQAAGLPTPLPDWFWQARGGRDLSEERYTEGLPRPMVEWAYPDQPERWGD
;
A
#
# COMPACT_ATOMS: atom_id res chain seq x y z
N MET A 1 34.45 14.76 7.25
CA MET A 1 33.87 15.12 5.93
C MET A 1 32.67 14.21 5.72
N ALA A 2 31.46 14.69 6.05
CA ALA A 2 30.25 13.88 5.95
C ALA A 2 29.80 13.78 4.48
N ARG A 3 29.44 12.59 4.02
CA ARG A 3 28.84 12.38 2.69
C ARG A 3 27.58 13.26 2.59
N GLN A 4 27.47 13.99 1.49
CA GLN A 4 26.21 14.54 1.03
C GLN A 4 25.30 13.36 0.67
N ASP A 5 24.60 12.80 1.67
CA ASP A 5 23.42 12.00 1.37
C ASP A 5 22.45 12.92 0.65
N ASP A 6 21.99 12.50 -0.53
CA ASP A 6 21.21 13.31 -1.45
C ASP A 6 19.92 13.80 -0.75
N VAL A 7 19.87 15.10 -0.45
CA VAL A 7 18.75 15.71 0.27
C VAL A 7 17.59 15.85 -0.71
N LEU A 8 16.54 15.06 -0.48
CA LEU A 8 15.37 14.98 -1.36
C LEU A 8 14.47 16.21 -1.22
N ALA A 9 14.33 16.75 -0.01
CA ALA A 9 13.52 17.93 0.26
C ALA A 9 13.96 18.65 1.53
N THR A 10 13.67 19.95 1.59
CA THR A 10 13.94 20.78 2.78
C THR A 10 12.73 21.63 3.17
N VAL A 11 12.45 21.72 4.46
CA VAL A 11 11.43 22.61 5.03
C VAL A 11 12.08 23.59 5.99
N SER A 12 11.95 24.87 5.67
CA SER A 12 12.49 25.99 6.44
C SER A 12 11.37 26.89 6.98
N ALA A 13 11.68 27.66 8.01
CA ALA A 13 10.78 28.70 8.51
C ALA A 13 10.61 29.81 7.48
N SER A 14 9.36 30.20 7.21
CA SER A 14 9.04 31.37 6.40
C SER A 14 9.48 32.64 7.13
N ALA A 15 10.39 33.41 6.52
CA ALA A 15 10.92 34.62 7.14
C ALA A 15 9.82 35.59 7.64
N PRO A 16 8.77 35.92 6.85
CA PRO A 16 7.66 36.75 7.34
C PRO A 16 6.96 36.18 8.58
N ARG A 17 6.62 34.89 8.59
CA ARG A 17 5.92 34.25 9.71
C ARG A 17 6.78 34.17 10.95
N ARG A 18 8.07 33.90 10.76
CA ARG A 18 9.08 33.85 11.83
C ARG A 18 9.20 35.20 12.51
N PHE A 19 9.40 36.28 11.74
CA PHE A 19 9.50 37.63 12.29
C PHE A 19 8.20 38.07 12.99
N PHE A 20 7.05 37.80 12.38
CA PHE A 20 5.76 38.12 12.99
C PHE A 20 5.56 37.40 14.33
N ALA A 21 5.77 36.08 14.38
CA ALA A 21 5.59 35.31 15.61
C ALA A 21 6.55 35.73 16.74
N MET A 22 7.83 35.97 16.42
CA MET A 22 8.80 36.49 17.40
C MET A 22 8.42 37.91 17.87
N GLY A 23 7.97 38.76 16.94
CA GLY A 23 7.59 40.14 17.23
C GLY A 23 6.38 40.21 18.17
N VAL A 24 5.33 39.43 17.90
CA VAL A 24 4.12 39.38 18.73
C VAL A 24 4.42 38.85 20.13
N LEU A 25 5.16 37.73 20.25
CA LEU A 25 5.53 37.16 21.56
C LEU A 25 6.45 38.10 22.36
N GLY A 26 7.41 38.74 21.69
CA GLY A 26 8.31 39.71 22.30
C GLY A 26 7.56 40.96 22.78
N ALA A 27 6.71 41.54 21.92
CA ALA A 27 5.91 42.71 22.25
C ALA A 27 4.94 42.43 23.41
N LEU A 28 4.26 41.27 23.39
CA LEU A 28 3.39 40.84 24.49
C LEU A 28 4.17 40.73 25.80
N GLY A 29 5.35 40.09 25.77
CA GLY A 29 6.17 39.92 26.97
C GLY A 29 6.65 41.24 27.56
N VAL A 30 7.13 42.16 26.71
CA VAL A 30 7.53 43.51 27.13
C VAL A 30 6.34 44.31 27.67
N LEU A 31 5.18 44.23 27.03
CA LEU A 31 3.97 44.92 27.46
C LEU A 31 3.49 44.44 28.84
N LEU A 32 3.50 43.12 29.09
CA LEU A 32 3.10 42.55 30.37
C LEU A 32 4.03 42.98 31.51
N ILE A 33 5.34 42.97 31.27
CA ILE A 33 6.34 43.45 32.22
C ILE A 33 6.14 44.95 32.46
N TYR A 34 5.92 45.74 31.41
CA TYR A 34 5.65 47.17 31.53
C TYR A 34 4.42 47.46 32.41
N ILE A 35 3.30 46.77 32.17
CA ILE A 35 2.08 46.92 32.98
C ILE A 35 2.35 46.58 34.45
N ALA A 36 3.11 45.51 34.72
CA ALA A 36 3.42 45.09 36.08
C ALA A 36 4.19 46.15 36.90
N PHE A 37 4.91 47.07 36.26
CA PHE A 37 5.63 48.16 36.92
C PHE A 37 4.91 49.51 36.84
N SER A 38 4.27 49.82 35.71
CA SER A 38 3.64 51.13 35.48
C SER A 38 2.26 51.25 36.12
N SER A 39 1.52 50.13 36.22
CA SER A 39 0.21 50.05 36.86
C SER A 39 0.12 48.78 37.72
N PRO A 40 0.87 48.73 38.84
CA PRO A 40 0.99 47.52 39.64
C PRO A 40 -0.38 47.05 40.18
N PRO A 41 -0.75 45.77 40.01
CA PRO A 41 -1.97 45.22 40.58
C PRO A 41 -2.03 45.36 42.10
N ALA A 42 -3.25 45.50 42.65
CA ALA A 42 -3.45 45.65 44.10
C ALA A 42 -2.90 44.48 44.94
N SER A 43 -2.79 43.29 44.35
CA SER A 43 -2.16 42.14 45.00
C SER A 43 -0.77 41.87 44.40
N VAL A 44 0.22 41.68 45.29
CA VAL A 44 1.59 41.30 44.91
C VAL A 44 1.64 40.00 44.10
N GLY A 45 0.74 39.04 44.37
CA GLY A 45 0.66 37.78 43.63
C GLY A 45 0.41 37.97 42.13
N TRP A 46 -0.57 38.81 41.75
CA TRP A 46 -0.84 39.12 40.35
C TRP A 46 0.30 39.89 39.67
N GLN A 47 1.01 40.75 40.41
CA GLN A 47 2.18 41.44 39.88
C GLN A 47 3.32 40.45 39.55
N ILE A 48 3.63 39.53 40.47
CA ILE A 48 4.62 38.46 40.24
C ILE A 48 4.21 37.59 39.05
N PHE A 49 2.94 37.24 38.94
CA PHE A 49 2.41 36.47 37.82
C PHE A 49 2.63 37.17 36.47
N LEU A 50 2.32 38.47 36.37
CA LEU A 50 2.52 39.24 35.14
C LEU A 50 4.00 39.31 34.73
N ILE A 51 4.90 39.53 35.70
CA ILE A 51 6.34 39.55 35.44
C ILE A 51 6.82 38.17 34.95
N ALA A 52 6.43 37.10 35.65
CA ALA A 52 6.81 35.74 35.28
C ALA A 52 6.28 35.36 33.89
N PHE A 53 5.02 35.66 33.59
CA PHE A 53 4.40 35.35 32.31
C PHE A 53 4.98 36.21 31.16
N GLY A 54 5.26 37.49 31.42
CA GLY A 54 5.94 38.37 30.47
C GLY A 54 7.35 37.90 30.15
N ALA A 55 8.14 37.54 31.18
CA ALA A 55 9.47 36.96 31.02
C ALA A 55 9.43 35.64 30.24
N PHE A 56 8.44 34.78 30.53
CA PHE A 56 8.19 33.55 29.77
C PHE A 56 7.88 33.82 28.30
N SER A 57 7.06 34.83 27.99
CA SER A 57 6.73 35.20 26.60
C SER A 57 7.96 35.70 25.82
N VAL A 58 8.82 36.52 26.45
CA VAL A 58 10.09 36.95 25.84
C VAL A 58 11.03 35.75 25.64
N TRP A 59 11.15 34.89 26.64
CA TRP A 59 11.93 33.65 26.55
C TRP A 59 11.43 32.75 25.40
N ALA A 60 10.12 32.58 25.26
CA ALA A 60 9.51 31.80 24.20
C ALA A 60 9.82 32.38 22.81
N ALA A 61 9.83 33.71 22.65
CA ALA A 61 10.24 34.38 21.41
C ALA A 61 11.70 34.06 21.05
N VAL A 62 12.61 34.07 22.04
CA VAL A 62 14.02 33.73 21.83
C VAL A 62 14.20 32.25 21.48
N VAL A 63 13.52 31.34 22.16
CA VAL A 63 13.58 29.89 21.89
C VAL A 63 13.03 29.59 20.50
N LEU A 64 11.89 30.17 20.12
CA LEU A 64 11.32 30.10 18.77
C LEU A 64 12.33 30.61 17.73
N GLY A 65 12.95 31.75 17.99
CA GLY A 65 13.93 32.36 17.09
C GLY A 65 15.19 31.54 16.88
N LYS A 66 15.63 30.78 17.89
CA LYS A 66 16.74 29.82 17.80
C LYS A 66 16.33 28.55 17.05
N ALA A 67 15.21 27.94 17.42
CA ALA A 67 14.72 26.71 16.80
C ALA A 67 14.47 26.88 15.28
N THR A 68 13.89 28.00 14.89
CA THR A 68 13.56 28.31 13.48
C THR A 68 14.74 28.71 12.61
N ARG A 69 15.98 28.73 13.15
CA ARG A 69 17.20 28.84 12.33
C ARG A 69 17.56 27.53 11.64
N HIS A 70 17.08 26.42 12.19
CA HIS A 70 17.31 25.11 11.61
C HIS A 70 16.32 24.80 10.49
N VAL A 71 16.72 23.86 9.65
CA VAL A 71 15.95 23.38 8.50
C VAL A 71 15.68 21.90 8.72
N VAL A 72 14.49 21.45 8.37
CA VAL A 72 14.18 20.01 8.33
C VAL A 72 14.56 19.49 6.95
N GLU A 73 15.40 18.47 6.91
CA GLU A 73 15.94 17.84 5.71
C GLU A 73 15.42 16.41 5.64
N LEU A 74 14.87 16.05 4.48
CA LEU A 74 14.50 14.68 4.15
C LEU A 74 15.59 14.06 3.29
N THR A 75 16.10 12.93 3.72
CA THR A 75 17.00 12.06 2.94
C THR A 75 16.30 10.73 2.64
N ARG A 76 16.96 9.83 1.92
CA ARG A 76 16.44 8.47 1.71
C ARG A 76 16.34 7.65 3.00
N GLU A 77 17.18 7.94 3.99
CA GLU A 77 17.29 7.13 5.21
C GLU A 77 16.58 7.75 6.42
N GLU A 78 16.60 9.07 6.54
CA GLU A 78 16.11 9.77 7.73
C GLU A 78 15.53 11.16 7.43
N LEU A 79 14.60 11.54 8.28
CA LEU A 79 14.14 12.92 8.43
C LEU A 79 14.93 13.55 9.59
N ARG A 80 15.73 14.57 9.30
CA ARG A 80 16.61 15.21 10.28
C ARG A 80 16.48 16.72 10.28
N GLU A 81 16.90 17.33 11.36
CA GLU A 81 17.12 18.77 11.47
C GLU A 81 18.58 19.08 11.14
N SER A 82 18.86 20.24 10.52
CA SER A 82 20.21 20.68 10.16
C SER A 82 21.18 20.85 11.34
N SER A 83 20.69 20.75 12.58
CA SER A 83 21.49 20.64 13.80
C SER A 83 22.15 19.25 13.98
N GLY A 84 21.78 18.27 13.15
CA GLY A 84 22.14 16.86 13.29
C GLY A 84 21.12 16.03 14.08
N ARG A 85 20.03 16.64 14.56
CA ARG A 85 18.99 15.93 15.32
C ARG A 85 18.06 15.15 14.39
N VAL A 86 18.05 13.83 14.51
CA VAL A 86 17.16 12.95 13.75
C VAL A 86 15.75 12.99 14.35
N LEU A 87 14.74 13.31 13.52
CA LEU A 87 13.33 13.33 13.92
C LEU A 87 12.79 11.89 13.92
N CYS A 88 13.00 11.16 12.82
CA CYS A 88 12.67 9.75 12.63
C CYS A 88 13.43 9.16 11.44
N ARG A 89 13.62 7.84 11.42
CA ARG A 89 14.06 7.11 10.22
C ARG A 89 12.92 7.02 9.21
N VAL A 90 13.23 7.04 7.92
CA VAL A 90 12.24 6.88 6.85
C VAL A 90 11.56 5.50 6.94
N GLU A 91 12.31 4.47 7.32
CA GLU A 91 11.80 3.10 7.49
C GLU A 91 10.78 2.96 8.64
N ASP A 92 10.77 3.89 9.59
CA ASP A 92 9.81 3.89 10.69
C ASP A 92 8.50 4.57 10.31
N ILE A 93 8.45 5.36 9.23
CA ILE A 93 7.25 6.08 8.82
C ILE A 93 6.20 5.08 8.33
N THR A 94 4.99 5.17 8.89
CA THR A 94 3.84 4.33 8.52
C THR A 94 2.79 5.08 7.73
N ASP A 95 2.66 6.38 7.96
CA ASP A 95 1.61 7.20 7.38
C ASP A 95 2.03 8.68 7.37
N VAL A 96 1.56 9.41 6.36
CA VAL A 96 1.75 10.86 6.22
C VAL A 96 0.39 11.53 5.98
N SER A 97 0.01 12.45 6.86
CA SER A 97 -1.28 13.13 6.82
C SER A 97 -1.15 14.64 6.62
N ARG A 98 -1.93 15.15 5.67
CA ARG A 98 -2.09 16.57 5.34
C ARG A 98 -3.52 17.11 5.55
N GLY A 99 -4.47 16.24 5.91
CA GLY A 99 -5.89 16.59 5.98
C GLY A 99 -6.18 17.69 7.00
N VAL A 100 -7.26 18.45 6.78
CA VAL A 100 -7.73 19.52 7.68
C VAL A 100 -8.18 18.98 9.05
N PHE A 101 -8.55 17.70 9.11
CA PHE A 101 -8.96 16.98 10.32
C PHE A 101 -7.82 16.21 11.01
N ALA A 102 -6.62 16.19 10.43
CA ALA A 102 -5.45 15.73 11.14
C ALA A 102 -5.00 16.84 12.09
N MET A 103 -4.75 16.54 13.38
CA MET A 103 -4.10 17.47 14.31
C MET A 103 -2.66 17.76 13.86
N LYS A 104 -2.53 18.51 12.77
CA LYS A 104 -1.28 18.90 12.14
C LYS A 104 -0.92 20.32 12.57
N PRO A 105 0.36 20.62 12.73
CA PRO A 105 0.79 22.01 12.91
C PRO A 105 0.42 22.85 11.68
N SER A 106 0.14 24.14 11.89
CA SER A 106 -0.22 25.09 10.82
C SER A 106 0.78 25.03 9.67
N ASN A 107 0.29 25.02 8.43
CA ASN A 107 1.14 24.93 7.22
C ASN A 107 2.12 23.74 7.19
N GLY A 108 1.77 22.65 7.87
CA GLY A 108 2.59 21.48 8.03
C GLY A 108 1.91 20.18 7.61
N PHE A 109 2.57 19.07 7.96
CA PHE A 109 2.08 17.70 7.85
C PHE A 109 2.37 16.92 9.14
N LEU A 110 1.71 15.79 9.30
CA LEU A 110 1.88 14.88 10.44
C LEU A 110 2.35 13.52 9.92
N LEU A 111 3.40 12.98 10.53
CA LEU A 111 3.85 11.62 10.32
C LEU A 111 3.42 10.74 11.49
N ARG A 112 3.03 9.51 11.17
CA ARG A 112 2.94 8.41 12.13
C ARG A 112 4.18 7.53 11.94
N VAL A 113 4.83 7.19 13.06
CA VAL A 113 6.08 6.43 13.06
C VAL A 113 5.99 5.23 14.00
N LYS A 114 6.59 4.11 13.60
CA LYS A 114 6.81 2.91 14.42
C LYS A 114 7.85 3.23 15.49
N GLY A 115 7.65 2.67 16.69
CA GLY A 115 8.51 2.94 17.83
C GLY A 115 8.30 4.35 18.39
N GLY A 116 7.80 4.43 19.63
CA GLY A 116 7.83 5.68 20.36
C GLY A 116 9.28 6.11 20.59
N GLY A 117 9.60 7.39 20.41
CA GLY A 117 10.90 7.94 20.80
C GLY A 117 10.79 9.11 21.75
N PRO A 118 11.93 9.67 22.18
CA PRO A 118 11.95 10.73 23.16
C PRO A 118 11.13 11.92 22.68
N ARG A 119 10.33 12.49 23.59
CA ARG A 119 9.56 13.71 23.30
C ARG A 119 10.53 14.83 23.01
N ALA A 120 10.40 15.42 21.83
CA ALA A 120 11.26 16.50 21.38
C ALA A 120 10.41 17.59 20.74
N TRP A 121 10.84 18.84 20.90
CA TRP A 121 10.11 19.97 20.38
C TRP A 121 11.07 21.04 19.88
N ALA A 122 10.82 21.51 18.66
CA ALA A 122 11.42 22.69 18.06
C ALA A 122 10.28 23.68 17.80
N PRO A 123 10.06 24.66 18.70
CA PRO A 123 8.95 25.59 18.57
C PRO A 123 8.89 26.23 17.18
N GLY A 124 7.71 26.23 16.58
CA GLY A 124 7.46 26.78 15.25
C GLY A 124 8.00 25.99 14.06
N LEU A 125 8.73 24.88 14.28
CA LEU A 125 9.34 24.09 13.20
C LEU A 125 8.83 22.64 13.20
N TRP A 126 8.92 21.93 14.33
CA TRP A 126 8.44 20.55 14.45
C TRP A 126 8.28 20.10 15.90
N TRP A 127 7.56 19.01 16.11
CA TRP A 127 7.43 18.33 17.41
C TRP A 127 7.35 16.82 17.23
N ARG A 128 7.78 16.07 18.25
CA ARG A 128 7.64 14.63 18.35
C ARG A 128 7.03 14.26 19.69
N VAL A 129 5.96 13.48 19.65
CA VAL A 129 5.30 12.92 20.83
C VAL A 129 4.85 11.51 20.51
N ALA A 130 5.32 10.54 21.29
CA ALA A 130 5.05 9.11 21.09
C ALA A 130 5.41 8.67 19.66
N GLY A 131 4.47 8.06 18.94
CA GLY A 131 4.60 7.65 17.53
C GLY A 131 4.19 8.72 16.52
N ARG A 132 4.23 10.01 16.88
CA ARG A 132 3.81 11.11 15.99
C ARG A 132 4.91 12.16 15.87
N VAL A 133 5.17 12.59 14.65
CA VAL A 133 6.08 13.69 14.32
C VAL A 133 5.31 14.72 13.50
N GLY A 134 5.09 15.91 14.04
CA GLY A 134 4.47 17.01 13.31
C GLY A 134 5.52 17.98 12.82
N VAL A 135 5.58 18.22 11.50
CA VAL A 135 6.47 19.24 10.90
C VAL A 135 5.59 20.40 10.45
N GLY A 136 5.79 21.59 11.04
CA GLY A 136 5.01 22.78 10.72
C GLY A 136 5.07 23.88 11.77
N GLY A 137 4.24 24.91 11.58
CA GLY A 137 4.15 26.09 12.44
C GLY A 137 4.39 27.35 11.61
N VAL A 138 5.59 27.91 11.72
CA VAL A 138 6.02 29.06 10.90
C VAL A 138 6.70 28.64 9.59
N THR A 139 6.65 27.35 9.23
CA THR A 139 7.22 26.78 8.00
C THR A 139 6.58 27.32 6.73
N ALA A 140 7.31 27.22 5.61
CA ALA A 140 6.74 27.48 4.29
C ALA A 140 5.77 26.35 3.88
N ALA A 141 4.53 26.71 3.55
CA ALA A 141 3.47 25.74 3.25
C ALA A 141 3.75 24.91 1.99
N SER A 142 4.35 25.54 0.97
CA SER A 142 4.74 24.87 -0.28
C SER A 142 5.83 23.82 -0.05
N GLN A 143 6.84 24.13 0.77
CA GLN A 143 7.90 23.19 1.13
C GLN A 143 7.34 22.00 1.93
N ALA A 144 6.48 22.27 2.93
CA ALA A 144 5.83 21.21 3.70
C ALA A 144 4.94 20.33 2.83
N LYS A 145 4.22 20.92 1.87
CA LYS A 145 3.43 20.21 0.87
C LYS A 145 4.31 19.28 0.02
N MET A 146 5.36 19.82 -0.58
CA MET A 146 6.27 19.05 -1.44
C MET A 146 6.92 17.89 -0.68
N MET A 147 7.45 18.14 0.53
CA MET A 147 8.07 17.10 1.34
C MET A 147 7.09 15.98 1.70
N SER A 148 5.85 16.30 2.04
CA SER A 148 4.85 15.28 2.34
C SER A 148 4.45 14.43 1.12
N GLU A 149 4.51 15.00 -0.09
CA GLU A 149 4.23 14.27 -1.34
C GLU A 149 5.37 13.30 -1.66
N ILE A 150 6.62 13.73 -1.45
CA ILE A 150 7.79 12.84 -1.58
C ILE A 150 7.70 11.69 -0.58
N ILE A 151 7.36 11.96 0.69
CA ILE A 151 7.20 10.91 1.70
C ILE A 151 6.06 9.95 1.32
N ALA A 152 4.94 10.45 0.79
CA ALA A 152 3.83 9.62 0.34
C ALA A 152 4.24 8.70 -0.81
N ALA A 153 5.02 9.21 -1.77
CA ALA A 153 5.56 8.41 -2.87
C ALA A 153 6.50 7.31 -2.36
N MET A 154 7.42 7.62 -1.44
CA MET A 154 8.33 6.64 -0.83
C MET A 154 7.57 5.53 -0.08
N LEU A 155 6.46 5.86 0.60
CA LEU A 155 5.62 4.87 1.26
C LEU A 155 4.90 3.97 0.25
N ALA A 156 4.40 4.52 -0.85
CA ALA A 156 3.75 3.75 -1.92
C ALA A 156 4.74 2.80 -2.60
N GLU A 157 5.96 3.25 -2.92
CA GLU A 157 7.03 2.40 -3.46
C GLU A 157 7.37 1.24 -2.51
N ARG A 158 7.48 1.52 -1.20
CA ARG A 158 7.74 0.48 -0.20
C ARG A 158 6.59 -0.51 -0.08
N ALA A 159 5.34 -0.05 -0.13
CA ALA A 159 4.18 -0.93 -0.12
C ALA A 159 4.16 -1.85 -1.35
N GLY A 160 4.46 -1.31 -2.54
CA GLY A 160 4.60 -2.08 -3.77
C GLY A 160 5.74 -3.10 -3.71
N ALA A 161 6.93 -2.71 -3.20
CA ALA A 161 8.06 -3.63 -3.03
C ALA A 161 7.82 -4.70 -1.97
N SER A 162 7.16 -4.35 -0.86
CA SER A 162 6.81 -5.31 0.20
C SER A 162 5.73 -6.28 -0.28
N GLY A 163 4.74 -5.79 -1.03
CA GLY A 163 3.72 -6.60 -1.69
C GLY A 163 4.34 -7.55 -2.72
N ALA A 164 5.26 -7.05 -3.56
CA ALA A 164 5.99 -7.88 -4.52
C ALA A 164 6.89 -8.94 -3.84
N ASN A 165 7.55 -8.61 -2.72
CA ASN A 165 8.37 -9.56 -1.97
C ASN A 165 7.53 -10.62 -1.26
N ALA A 166 6.49 -10.23 -0.52
CA ALA A 166 5.58 -11.17 0.13
C ALA A 166 4.85 -12.06 -0.89
N PHE A 167 4.52 -11.49 -2.06
CA PHE A 167 3.99 -12.24 -3.19
C PHE A 167 5.02 -13.21 -3.77
N THR A 168 6.27 -12.80 -3.98
CA THR A 168 7.35 -13.68 -4.47
C THR A 168 7.59 -14.82 -3.49
N GLU A 169 7.58 -14.55 -2.20
CA GLU A 169 7.64 -15.58 -1.16
C GLU A 169 6.42 -16.52 -1.21
N ALA A 170 5.21 -16.00 -1.39
CA ALA A 170 4.00 -16.81 -1.52
C ALA A 170 3.98 -17.64 -2.83
N LEU A 171 4.47 -17.07 -3.94
CA LEU A 171 4.63 -17.75 -5.23
C LEU A 171 5.67 -18.88 -5.10
N MET A 172 6.80 -18.61 -4.44
CA MET A 172 7.83 -19.61 -4.17
C MET A 172 7.33 -20.70 -3.22
N ALA A 173 6.55 -20.34 -2.20
CA ALA A 173 5.92 -21.28 -1.28
C ALA A 173 4.88 -22.15 -1.99
N ALA A 174 4.01 -21.58 -2.83
CA ALA A 174 3.05 -22.33 -3.63
C ALA A 174 3.74 -23.23 -4.66
N ARG A 175 4.85 -22.79 -5.25
CA ARG A 175 5.67 -23.59 -6.17
C ARG A 175 6.35 -24.78 -5.48
N ASN A 176 6.72 -24.61 -4.21
CA ASN A 176 7.44 -25.62 -3.45
C ASN A 176 6.54 -26.40 -2.48
N ALA A 177 5.24 -26.08 -2.41
CA ALA A 177 4.29 -26.82 -1.60
C ALA A 177 4.24 -28.27 -2.13
N PRO A 178 4.31 -29.29 -1.26
CA PRO A 178 4.11 -30.65 -1.70
C PRO A 178 2.73 -30.74 -2.35
N SER A 179 2.67 -31.23 -3.59
CA SER A 179 1.39 -31.54 -4.24
C SER A 179 0.54 -32.35 -3.27
N PRO A 180 -0.72 -31.96 -3.00
CA PRO A 180 -1.66 -32.84 -2.30
C PRO A 180 -1.60 -34.21 -2.96
N GLN A 181 -1.44 -35.28 -2.17
CA GLN A 181 -1.39 -36.64 -2.70
C GLN A 181 -2.68 -36.87 -3.50
N ALA A 182 -2.57 -36.92 -4.82
CA ALA A 182 -3.72 -36.90 -5.72
C ALA A 182 -4.63 -38.13 -5.60
N ASP A 183 -4.15 -39.17 -4.93
CA ASP A 183 -4.87 -40.43 -4.70
C ASP A 183 -5.38 -40.57 -3.25
N ALA A 184 -5.13 -39.58 -2.38
CA ALA A 184 -5.69 -39.57 -1.04
C ALA A 184 -7.12 -39.03 -1.11
N GLU A 185 -8.10 -39.91 -0.88
CA GLU A 185 -9.48 -39.50 -0.68
C GLU A 185 -9.50 -38.46 0.46
N PRO A 186 -9.95 -37.22 0.20
CA PRO A 186 -9.99 -36.19 1.24
C PRO A 186 -10.84 -36.68 2.40
N ASP A 187 -10.49 -36.29 3.63
CA ASP A 187 -11.26 -36.66 4.83
C ASP A 187 -12.77 -36.43 4.57
N PRO A 188 -13.63 -37.46 4.65
CA PRO A 188 -15.05 -37.31 4.35
C PRO A 188 -15.74 -36.28 5.26
N ASP A 189 -15.17 -36.02 6.45
CA ASP A 189 -15.69 -35.05 7.41
C ASP A 189 -15.26 -33.59 7.09
N MET A 190 -14.35 -33.38 6.14
CA MET A 190 -13.93 -32.04 5.69
C MET A 190 -15.06 -31.33 4.91
N PRO A 191 -15.21 -30.00 5.04
CA PRO A 191 -16.17 -29.24 4.24
C PRO A 191 -16.01 -29.49 2.73
N VAL A 192 -17.12 -29.59 2.01
CA VAL A 192 -17.14 -29.97 0.58
C VAL A 192 -16.23 -29.09 -0.28
N ASP A 193 -16.23 -27.78 -0.07
CA ASP A 193 -15.43 -26.83 -0.85
C ASP A 193 -13.92 -26.96 -0.55
N GLU A 194 -13.56 -27.31 0.68
CA GLU A 194 -12.16 -27.56 1.07
C GLU A 194 -11.67 -28.88 0.45
N ARG A 195 -12.50 -29.94 0.44
CA ARG A 195 -12.20 -31.19 -0.26
C ARG A 195 -12.02 -30.99 -1.75
N ILE A 196 -12.94 -30.25 -2.38
CA ILE A 196 -12.87 -29.91 -3.81
C ILE A 196 -11.59 -29.13 -4.09
N THR A 197 -11.24 -28.14 -3.26
CA THR A 197 -10.04 -27.31 -3.44
C THR A 197 -8.77 -28.15 -3.34
N ALA A 198 -8.64 -28.98 -2.30
CA ALA A 198 -7.48 -29.84 -2.09
C ALA A 198 -7.33 -30.88 -3.21
N GLY A 199 -8.44 -31.53 -3.58
CA GLY A 199 -8.48 -32.48 -4.69
C GLY A 199 -8.05 -31.80 -5.99
N LEU A 200 -8.68 -30.67 -6.35
CA LEU A 200 -8.42 -29.95 -7.58
C LEU A 200 -6.97 -29.52 -7.71
N LEU A 201 -6.35 -29.02 -6.63
CA LEU A 201 -4.92 -28.71 -6.61
C LEU A 201 -4.04 -29.94 -6.87
N GLY A 202 -4.35 -31.08 -6.23
CA GLY A 202 -3.64 -32.34 -6.46
C GLY A 202 -3.72 -32.79 -7.92
N TRP A 203 -4.93 -32.77 -8.50
CA TRP A 203 -5.14 -33.14 -9.90
C TRP A 203 -4.46 -32.17 -10.86
N LEU A 204 -4.66 -30.86 -10.71
CA LEU A 204 -4.03 -29.85 -11.57
C LEU A 204 -2.51 -30.01 -11.62
N SER A 205 -1.87 -30.39 -10.51
CA SER A 205 -0.42 -30.62 -10.44
C SER A 205 0.09 -31.77 -11.30
N MET A 206 -0.77 -32.71 -11.67
CA MET A 206 -0.45 -33.86 -12.53
C MET A 206 -0.95 -33.70 -13.98
N ARG A 207 -1.57 -32.56 -14.29
CA ARG A 207 -2.20 -32.28 -15.58
C ARG A 207 -1.44 -31.22 -16.36
N ASP A 208 -1.80 -31.10 -17.63
CA ASP A 208 -1.18 -30.16 -18.55
C ASP A 208 -2.00 -28.86 -18.67
N PRO A 209 -1.42 -27.80 -19.27
CA PRO A 209 -2.08 -26.50 -19.34
C PRO A 209 -3.38 -26.43 -20.16
N ASP A 210 -3.72 -27.44 -20.97
CA ASP A 210 -5.01 -27.50 -21.66
C ASP A 210 -6.12 -27.85 -20.66
N ASP A 211 -5.89 -28.86 -19.82
CA ASP A 211 -6.80 -29.23 -18.74
C ASP A 211 -7.00 -28.05 -17.76
N TRP A 212 -5.95 -27.28 -17.49
CA TRP A 212 -6.03 -26.05 -16.68
C TRP A 212 -6.93 -24.99 -17.31
N HIS A 213 -6.90 -24.86 -18.64
CA HIS A 213 -7.73 -23.90 -19.35
C HIS A 213 -9.22 -24.23 -19.22
N GLU A 214 -9.58 -25.49 -19.37
CA GLU A 214 -10.96 -25.93 -19.25
C GLU A 214 -11.52 -25.75 -17.84
N VAL A 215 -10.70 -26.01 -16.82
CA VAL A 215 -11.04 -25.64 -15.43
C VAL A 215 -11.26 -24.13 -15.33
N ALA A 216 -10.37 -23.32 -15.89
CA ALA A 216 -10.45 -21.87 -15.84
C ALA A 216 -11.66 -21.26 -16.59
N LEU A 217 -12.29 -22.00 -17.50
CA LEU A 217 -13.53 -21.55 -18.17
C LEU A 217 -14.72 -21.58 -17.22
N ASN A 218 -14.85 -22.64 -16.43
CA ASN A 218 -16.11 -22.97 -15.75
C ASN A 218 -16.03 -23.03 -14.23
N TYR A 219 -14.83 -23.01 -13.65
CA TYR A 219 -14.67 -23.09 -12.20
C TYR A 219 -15.33 -21.90 -11.49
N ASP A 220 -16.08 -22.19 -10.42
CA ASP A 220 -16.76 -21.20 -9.59
C ASP A 220 -15.76 -20.52 -8.62
N PHE A 221 -15.56 -19.22 -8.84
CA PHE A 221 -14.60 -18.42 -8.08
C PHE A 221 -15.03 -18.24 -6.61
N ALA A 222 -16.33 -18.33 -6.31
CA ALA A 222 -16.86 -18.20 -4.95
C ALA A 222 -16.43 -19.38 -4.06
N ARG A 223 -16.06 -20.51 -4.68
CA ARG A 223 -15.67 -21.73 -4.00
C ARG A 223 -14.28 -21.60 -3.37
N SER A 224 -13.27 -21.26 -4.18
CA SER A 224 -11.92 -20.94 -3.73
C SER A 224 -11.08 -20.33 -4.86
N VAL A 225 -10.32 -19.28 -4.59
CA VAL A 225 -9.38 -18.72 -5.59
C VAL A 225 -8.06 -19.49 -5.69
N GLU A 226 -7.80 -20.43 -4.78
CA GLU A 226 -6.49 -21.08 -4.66
C GLU A 226 -6.09 -21.91 -5.89
N PRO A 227 -6.96 -22.76 -6.48
CA PRO A 227 -6.61 -23.52 -7.67
C PRO A 227 -6.24 -22.62 -8.86
N LEU A 228 -6.98 -21.52 -9.03
CA LEU A 228 -6.75 -20.53 -10.07
C LEU A 228 -5.41 -19.80 -9.88
N ARG A 229 -5.12 -19.38 -8.64
CA ARG A 229 -3.83 -18.77 -8.31
C ARG A 229 -2.67 -19.72 -8.52
N TRP A 230 -2.84 -21.00 -8.19
CA TRP A 230 -1.82 -22.02 -8.44
C TRP A 230 -1.55 -22.16 -9.93
N MET A 231 -2.58 -22.22 -10.78
CA MET A 231 -2.42 -22.28 -12.25
C MET A 231 -1.66 -21.06 -12.78
N LEU A 232 -2.05 -19.85 -12.37
CA LEU A 232 -1.42 -18.59 -12.77
C LEU A 232 0.05 -18.48 -12.33
N ALA A 233 0.43 -19.16 -11.23
CA ALA A 233 1.81 -19.19 -10.76
C ALA A 233 2.73 -20.06 -11.63
N GLN A 234 2.17 -20.94 -12.48
CA GLN A 234 2.97 -21.87 -13.27
C GLN A 234 3.56 -21.17 -14.51
N PRO A 235 4.89 -21.31 -14.79
CA PRO A 235 5.50 -20.76 -16.01
C PRO A 235 4.93 -21.33 -17.31
N SER A 236 4.39 -22.55 -17.27
CA SER A 236 3.75 -23.24 -18.39
C SER A 236 2.29 -22.82 -18.62
N CYS A 237 1.71 -21.99 -17.74
CA CYS A 237 0.33 -21.53 -17.92
C CYS A 237 0.18 -20.77 -19.25
N ASP A 238 -0.86 -21.12 -20.00
CA ASP A 238 -1.10 -20.53 -21.31
C ASP A 238 -1.63 -19.10 -21.17
N ARG A 239 -1.14 -18.19 -22.02
CA ARG A 239 -1.66 -16.82 -22.12
C ARG A 239 -3.19 -16.76 -22.32
N ALA A 240 -3.80 -17.72 -23.02
CA ALA A 240 -5.25 -17.77 -23.16
C ALA A 240 -5.93 -18.00 -21.80
N THR A 241 -5.43 -18.93 -20.99
CA THR A 241 -5.93 -19.18 -19.62
C THR A 241 -5.83 -17.94 -18.76
N VAL A 242 -4.70 -17.25 -18.82
CA VAL A 242 -4.47 -15.99 -18.09
C VAL A 242 -5.45 -14.89 -18.54
N ALA A 243 -5.64 -14.73 -19.85
CA ALA A 243 -6.56 -13.75 -20.39
C ALA A 243 -8.01 -14.07 -20.00
N THR A 244 -8.44 -15.33 -20.10
CA THR A 244 -9.75 -15.79 -19.64
C THR A 244 -10.00 -15.43 -18.18
N LEU A 245 -9.08 -15.79 -17.27
CA LEU A 245 -9.22 -15.50 -15.84
C LEU A 245 -9.20 -14.00 -15.55
N PHE A 246 -8.38 -13.23 -16.27
CA PHE A 246 -8.36 -11.78 -16.18
C PHE A 246 -9.74 -11.18 -16.49
N TRP A 247 -10.33 -11.56 -17.63
CA TRP A 247 -11.62 -10.99 -18.05
C TRP A 247 -12.77 -11.43 -17.17
N ARG A 248 -12.76 -12.67 -16.68
CA ARG A 248 -13.73 -13.13 -15.66
C ARG A 248 -13.61 -12.32 -14.36
N ALA A 249 -12.38 -12.08 -13.89
CA ALA A 249 -12.12 -11.26 -12.70
C ALA A 249 -12.46 -9.78 -12.89
N MET A 250 -12.46 -9.28 -14.12
CA MET A 250 -12.80 -7.90 -14.46
C MET A 250 -14.31 -7.69 -14.65
N SER A 251 -15.11 -8.75 -14.73
CA SER A 251 -16.56 -8.64 -14.84
C SER A 251 -17.18 -7.92 -13.63
N GLU A 252 -18.31 -7.24 -13.85
CA GLU A 252 -19.06 -6.56 -12.77
C GLU A 252 -19.60 -7.53 -11.72
N GLN A 253 -19.77 -8.79 -12.08
CA GLN A 253 -20.31 -9.85 -11.22
C GLN A 253 -19.24 -10.44 -10.28
N ALA A 254 -17.96 -10.16 -10.53
CA ALA A 254 -16.87 -10.68 -9.71
C ALA A 254 -16.77 -9.94 -8.38
N GLU A 255 -16.66 -10.68 -7.28
CA GLU A 255 -16.40 -10.12 -5.96
C GLU A 255 -15.03 -9.45 -5.91
N SER A 256 -14.92 -8.27 -5.28
CA SER A 256 -13.69 -7.48 -5.28
C SER A 256 -12.48 -8.23 -4.72
N ALA A 257 -12.66 -8.99 -3.63
CA ALA A 257 -11.58 -9.76 -3.02
C ALA A 257 -11.06 -10.87 -3.95
N VAL A 258 -11.96 -11.51 -4.70
CA VAL A 258 -11.63 -12.53 -5.70
C VAL A 258 -10.89 -11.89 -6.87
N SER A 259 -11.42 -10.79 -7.41
CA SER A 259 -10.77 -10.03 -8.48
C SER A 259 -9.35 -9.62 -8.10
N ASP A 260 -9.17 -9.03 -6.92
CA ASP A 260 -7.87 -8.57 -6.44
C ASP A 260 -6.87 -9.74 -6.31
N ALA A 261 -7.33 -10.90 -5.83
CA ALA A 261 -6.49 -12.09 -5.71
C ALA A 261 -6.01 -12.62 -7.07
N ILE A 262 -6.89 -12.65 -8.08
CA ILE A 262 -6.54 -13.09 -9.44
C ILE A 262 -5.62 -12.07 -10.12
N LEU A 263 -5.99 -10.79 -10.11
CA LEU A 263 -5.21 -9.73 -10.74
C LEU A 263 -3.80 -9.63 -10.15
N SER A 264 -3.67 -9.74 -8.81
CA SER A 264 -2.37 -9.77 -8.14
C SER A 264 -1.51 -10.98 -8.57
N ALA A 265 -2.10 -12.16 -8.74
CA ALA A 265 -1.39 -13.34 -9.22
C ALA A 265 -0.85 -13.16 -10.65
N ILE A 266 -1.67 -12.56 -11.54
CA ILE A 266 -1.26 -12.23 -12.90
C ILE A 266 -0.11 -11.23 -12.91
N ALA A 267 -0.24 -10.14 -12.15
CA ALA A 267 0.76 -9.08 -12.06
C ALA A 267 2.14 -9.63 -11.68
N GLY A 268 2.19 -10.44 -10.63
CA GLY A 268 3.45 -10.96 -10.14
C GLY A 268 4.15 -11.91 -11.12
N GLN A 269 3.41 -12.75 -11.84
CA GLN A 269 4.00 -13.62 -12.85
C GLN A 269 4.49 -12.85 -14.09
N LEU A 270 3.80 -11.78 -14.48
CA LEU A 270 4.27 -10.88 -15.55
C LEU A 270 5.62 -10.24 -15.21
N VAL A 271 5.85 -9.90 -13.95
CA VAL A 271 7.14 -9.37 -13.46
C VAL A 271 8.22 -10.46 -13.41
N ALA A 272 7.87 -11.69 -13.06
CA ALA A 272 8.82 -12.79 -12.85
C ALA A 272 9.34 -13.46 -14.14
N GLY A 273 8.84 -13.08 -15.32
CA GLY A 273 9.23 -13.67 -16.60
C GLY A 273 8.08 -13.84 -17.59
N GLY A 274 6.84 -13.59 -17.15
CA GLY A 274 5.64 -13.68 -17.96
C GLY A 274 5.27 -15.11 -18.35
N TYR A 275 4.31 -15.20 -19.27
CA TYR A 275 3.76 -16.47 -19.75
C TYR A 275 4.33 -16.77 -21.13
N GLY A 276 5.07 -17.88 -21.24
CA GLY A 276 5.73 -18.28 -22.49
C GLY A 276 4.80 -19.01 -23.45
N ARG A 277 3.85 -19.80 -22.93
CA ARG A 277 2.97 -20.67 -23.71
C ARG A 277 1.80 -19.90 -24.35
N ALA A 278 1.50 -20.22 -25.60
CA ALA A 278 0.50 -19.53 -26.43
C ALA A 278 -0.15 -20.49 -27.46
N GLU A 279 -0.59 -21.66 -27.00
CA GLU A 279 -1.06 -22.76 -27.87
C GLU A 279 -2.59 -22.90 -27.93
N ILE A 280 -3.32 -22.27 -26.99
CA ILE A 280 -4.78 -22.34 -26.90
C ILE A 280 -5.42 -21.17 -27.64
N ALA A 281 -6.59 -21.36 -28.25
CA ALA A 281 -7.34 -20.29 -28.90
C ALA A 281 -7.86 -19.28 -27.87
N PHE A 282 -7.94 -18.01 -28.23
CA PHE A 282 -8.54 -16.96 -27.40
C PHE A 282 -9.35 -16.03 -28.29
N ALA A 283 -10.60 -15.76 -27.92
CA ALA A 283 -11.51 -14.95 -28.74
C ALA A 283 -11.15 -13.45 -28.75
N GLY A 284 -10.38 -12.97 -27.77
CA GLY A 284 -10.12 -11.55 -27.59
C GLY A 284 -11.26 -10.80 -26.88
N HIS A 285 -11.01 -9.55 -26.55
CA HIS A 285 -12.01 -8.62 -26.01
C HIS A 285 -11.80 -7.24 -26.62
N SER A 286 -12.55 -6.94 -27.70
CA SER A 286 -12.43 -5.69 -28.46
C SER A 286 -13.42 -4.59 -28.04
N GLU A 287 -14.44 -4.93 -27.26
CA GLU A 287 -15.54 -4.00 -26.90
C GLU A 287 -15.32 -3.28 -25.56
N ALA A 288 -14.33 -3.69 -24.76
CA ALA A 288 -14.05 -3.09 -23.47
C ALA A 288 -13.33 -1.73 -23.62
N ASP A 289 -13.67 -0.75 -22.78
CA ASP A 289 -12.93 0.51 -22.71
C ASP A 289 -11.52 0.26 -22.17
N ARG A 290 -10.54 0.37 -23.07
CA ARG A 290 -9.14 0.08 -22.76
C ARG A 290 -8.60 0.97 -21.64
N ALA A 291 -9.01 2.24 -21.59
CA ALA A 291 -8.50 3.18 -20.58
C ALA A 291 -9.02 2.83 -19.18
N GLU A 292 -10.29 2.45 -19.08
CA GLU A 292 -10.90 2.03 -17.81
C GLU A 292 -10.28 0.73 -17.28
N VAL A 293 -10.15 -0.26 -18.17
CA VAL A 293 -9.55 -1.55 -17.84
C VAL A 293 -8.08 -1.40 -17.43
N GLU A 294 -7.29 -0.60 -18.17
CA GLU A 294 -5.89 -0.34 -17.82
C GLU A 294 -5.77 0.40 -16.49
N ALA A 295 -6.68 1.33 -16.16
CA ALA A 295 -6.69 2.02 -14.86
C ALA A 295 -6.97 1.05 -13.69
N ARG A 296 -7.94 0.15 -13.84
CA ARG A 296 -8.24 -0.88 -12.82
C ARG A 296 -7.08 -1.89 -12.70
N ALA A 297 -6.50 -2.31 -13.81
CA ALA A 297 -5.34 -3.19 -13.83
C ALA A 297 -4.12 -2.53 -13.15
N GLN A 298 -3.87 -1.25 -13.40
CA GLN A 298 -2.82 -0.48 -12.76
C GLN A 298 -3.01 -0.40 -11.24
N ALA A 299 -4.24 -0.16 -10.78
CA ALA A 299 -4.56 -0.13 -9.35
C ALA A 299 -4.30 -1.49 -8.68
N ALA A 300 -4.47 -2.59 -9.41
CA ALA A 300 -4.13 -3.95 -8.97
C ALA A 300 -2.65 -4.32 -9.14
N GLY A 301 -1.81 -3.41 -9.64
CA GLY A 301 -0.36 -3.60 -9.78
C GLY A 301 0.09 -4.28 -11.08
N LEU A 302 -0.78 -4.44 -12.08
CA LEU A 302 -0.39 -4.94 -13.39
C LEU A 302 0.40 -3.88 -14.18
N PRO A 303 1.30 -4.29 -15.09
CA PRO A 303 2.01 -3.37 -15.96
C PRO A 303 1.02 -2.66 -16.91
N THR A 304 1.25 -1.37 -17.12
CA THR A 304 0.54 -0.55 -18.11
C THR A 304 1.52 0.02 -19.14
N PRO A 305 1.27 -0.14 -20.46
CA PRO A 305 0.09 -0.77 -21.05
C PRO A 305 0.06 -2.29 -20.83
N LEU A 306 -1.14 -2.87 -20.75
CA LEU A 306 -1.29 -4.33 -20.69
C LEU A 306 -0.77 -4.95 -22.00
N PRO A 307 -0.14 -6.14 -21.96
CA PRO A 307 0.27 -6.85 -23.16
C PRO A 307 -0.87 -7.04 -24.16
N ASP A 308 -0.60 -6.89 -25.46
CA ASP A 308 -1.63 -6.94 -26.51
C ASP A 308 -2.41 -8.26 -26.56
N TRP A 309 -1.82 -9.36 -26.10
CA TRP A 309 -2.47 -10.67 -26.06
C TRP A 309 -3.62 -10.78 -25.04
N PHE A 310 -3.79 -9.81 -24.13
CA PHE A 310 -5.03 -9.71 -23.33
C PHE A 310 -6.23 -9.28 -24.17
N TRP A 311 -5.99 -8.63 -25.31
CA TRP A 311 -7.03 -7.98 -26.11
C TRP A 311 -7.33 -8.73 -27.40
N GLN A 312 -6.27 -9.19 -28.07
CA GLN A 312 -6.36 -9.67 -29.44
C GLN A 312 -6.83 -11.12 -29.50
N ALA A 313 -7.72 -11.40 -30.45
CA ALA A 313 -8.06 -12.76 -30.83
C ALA A 313 -6.80 -13.51 -31.29
N ARG A 314 -6.71 -14.79 -30.94
CA ARG A 314 -5.59 -15.66 -31.27
C ARG A 314 -6.09 -17.04 -31.66
N GLY A 315 -5.53 -17.58 -32.74
CA GLY A 315 -5.72 -18.98 -33.11
C GLY A 315 -4.98 -19.94 -32.16
N GLY A 316 -5.39 -21.20 -32.14
CA GLY A 316 -4.81 -22.23 -31.30
C GLY A 316 -5.73 -23.44 -31.24
N ARG A 317 -5.47 -24.34 -30.29
CA ARG A 317 -6.43 -25.39 -29.93
C ARG A 317 -7.70 -24.77 -29.36
N ASP A 318 -8.83 -25.12 -29.93
CA ASP A 318 -10.14 -24.75 -29.40
C ASP A 318 -10.49 -25.74 -28.28
N LEU A 319 -10.64 -25.23 -27.07
CA LEU A 319 -11.01 -25.97 -25.86
C LEU A 319 -12.31 -25.41 -25.27
N SER A 320 -13.17 -24.82 -26.12
CA SER A 320 -14.46 -24.29 -25.70
C SER A 320 -15.50 -25.37 -25.44
N GLU A 321 -15.27 -26.62 -25.89
CA GLU A 321 -16.12 -27.75 -25.54
C GLU A 321 -15.94 -28.11 -24.05
N GLU A 322 -17.05 -28.12 -23.32
CA GLU A 322 -17.03 -28.42 -21.88
C GLU A 322 -16.81 -29.93 -21.64
N ARG A 323 -15.59 -30.33 -21.29
CA ARG A 323 -15.31 -31.68 -20.74
C ARG A 323 -15.47 -31.76 -19.22
N TYR A 324 -15.37 -30.62 -18.53
CA TYR A 324 -15.45 -30.53 -17.07
C TYR A 324 -16.66 -29.72 -16.63
N THR A 325 -17.62 -30.37 -15.98
CA THR A 325 -18.80 -29.69 -15.45
C THR A 325 -18.40 -28.83 -14.25
N GLU A 326 -18.73 -27.52 -14.30
CA GLU A 326 -18.25 -26.49 -13.34
C GLU A 326 -16.71 -26.46 -13.17
N GLY A 327 -15.97 -26.87 -14.19
CA GLY A 327 -14.50 -26.94 -14.11
C GLY A 327 -14.00 -28.00 -13.13
N LEU A 328 -14.82 -29.00 -12.79
CA LEU A 328 -14.42 -30.15 -11.98
C LEU A 328 -14.28 -31.40 -12.85
N PRO A 329 -13.15 -32.12 -12.78
CA PRO A 329 -12.99 -33.39 -13.46
C PRO A 329 -13.86 -34.46 -12.79
N ARG A 330 -14.40 -35.38 -13.58
CA ARG A 330 -15.35 -36.42 -13.14
C ARG A 330 -14.97 -37.17 -11.85
N PRO A 331 -13.72 -37.64 -11.65
CA PRO A 331 -13.36 -38.32 -10.40
C PRO A 331 -13.60 -37.48 -9.14
N MET A 332 -13.50 -36.15 -9.23
CA MET A 332 -13.77 -35.26 -8.10
C MET A 332 -15.23 -35.05 -7.83
N VAL A 333 -16.03 -34.99 -8.90
CA VAL A 333 -17.48 -34.89 -8.79
C VAL A 333 -18.04 -36.09 -8.04
N GLU A 334 -17.55 -37.30 -8.36
CA GLU A 334 -18.01 -38.55 -7.75
C GLU A 334 -17.77 -38.58 -6.23
N TRP A 335 -16.69 -37.98 -5.73
CA TRP A 335 -16.38 -37.92 -4.30
C TRP A 335 -16.96 -36.68 -3.60
N ALA A 336 -17.05 -35.55 -4.31
CA ALA A 336 -17.62 -34.32 -3.77
C ALA A 336 -19.14 -34.41 -3.64
N TYR A 337 -19.79 -35.11 -4.58
CA TYR A 337 -21.24 -35.25 -4.68
C TYR A 337 -21.64 -36.72 -4.89
N PRO A 338 -21.37 -37.61 -3.92
CA PRO A 338 -21.67 -39.04 -4.05
C PRO A 338 -23.16 -39.32 -4.26
N ASP A 339 -24.03 -38.41 -3.82
CA ASP A 339 -25.49 -38.52 -3.96
C ASP A 339 -26.03 -37.96 -5.29
N GLN A 340 -25.20 -37.35 -6.14
CA GLN A 340 -25.63 -36.73 -7.41
C GLN A 340 -24.71 -37.07 -8.61
N PRO A 341 -24.37 -38.35 -8.87
CA PRO A 341 -23.44 -38.70 -9.94
C PRO A 341 -23.99 -38.38 -11.35
N GLU A 342 -25.31 -38.40 -11.55
CA GLU A 342 -25.94 -38.17 -12.86
C GLU A 342 -26.01 -36.70 -13.28
N ARG A 343 -25.69 -35.76 -12.39
CA ARG A 343 -25.84 -34.33 -12.64
C ARG A 343 -24.67 -33.72 -13.43
N TRP A 344 -23.61 -34.50 -13.68
CA TRP A 344 -22.33 -33.99 -14.17
C TRP A 344 -21.86 -34.87 -15.35
N GLY A 345 -21.47 -34.21 -16.44
CA GLY A 345 -21.18 -34.85 -17.74
C GLY A 345 -19.96 -35.77 -17.74
N ASP A 346 -19.82 -36.56 -18.82
CA ASP A 346 -18.80 -37.61 -18.99
C ASP A 346 -17.37 -37.11 -19.19
#